data_AF-A0A8T5ISS3-F1
#
_entry.id   AF-A0A8T5ISS3-F1
#
_cell.length_a   1.000
_cell.length_b   1.000
_cell.length_c   1.000
_cell.angle_alpha   90.00
_cell.angle_beta   90.00
_cell.angle_gamma   90.00
#
_symmetry.space_group_name_H-M   'P 1'
#
loop_
_entity.id
_entity.type
_entity.pdbx_description
1 polymer ?
#
loop_
_entity_poly.entity_id
_entity_poly.type
_entity_poly.pdbx_seq_one_letter_code
_entity_poly.pdbx_strand_id
1 'polypeptide(L)'
;MPSQKEVNKFIKSQKSIQFYKKVQKALSDVLLKMSNEDYKKITKNLILMILHEGALGQVMHFPPIKSKFKILQITFPKKIPIDVLRFVLAHELGHVKQNRNWEEEDDMRLEENADKTAEEWGFPKTKKISRWIKDHEA
;
A
#
# COMPACT_ATOMS: atom_id res chain seq x y z
N MET A 1 9.15 7.78 -14.06
CA MET A 1 8.59 6.51 -13.57
C MET A 1 9.75 5.60 -13.22
N PRO A 2 9.69 4.89 -12.08
CA PRO A 2 10.78 4.04 -11.63
C PRO A 2 10.99 2.87 -12.59
N SER A 3 12.21 2.35 -12.66
CA SER A 3 12.48 1.17 -13.49
C SER A 3 11.92 -0.10 -12.85
N GLN A 4 11.56 -1.09 -13.68
CA GLN A 4 11.15 -2.41 -13.19
C GLN A 4 12.20 -3.04 -12.26
N LYS A 5 13.49 -2.79 -12.52
CA LYS A 5 14.59 -3.29 -11.70
C LYS A 5 14.56 -2.71 -10.28
N GLU A 6 14.33 -1.40 -10.15
CA GLU A 6 14.22 -0.73 -8.85
C GLU A 6 12.99 -1.20 -8.08
N VAL A 7 11.83 -1.25 -8.74
CA VAL A 7 10.57 -1.75 -8.15
C VAL A 7 10.75 -3.19 -7.66
N ASN A 8 11.34 -4.07 -8.47
CA ASN A 8 11.62 -5.45 -8.08
C ASN A 8 12.59 -5.53 -6.89
N LYS A 9 13.59 -4.65 -6.82
CA LYS A 9 14.52 -4.59 -5.69
C LYS A 9 13.79 -4.21 -4.40
N PHE A 10 12.91 -3.21 -4.44
CA PHE A 10 12.09 -2.81 -3.30
C PHE A 10 11.14 -3.94 -2.88
N ILE A 11 10.38 -4.54 -3.79
CA ILE A 11 9.46 -5.64 -3.47
C ILE A 11 10.20 -6.81 -2.82
N LYS A 12 11.39 -7.17 -3.33
CA LYS A 12 12.21 -8.25 -2.75
C LYS A 12 12.75 -7.93 -1.34
N SER A 13 12.87 -6.66 -0.98
CA SER A 13 13.28 -6.28 0.39
C SER A 13 12.13 -6.39 1.39
N GLN A 14 10.88 -6.46 0.94
CA GLN A 14 9.69 -6.59 1.80
C GLN A 14 9.46 -8.06 2.16
N LYS A 15 10.03 -8.52 3.29
CA LYS A 15 9.95 -9.91 3.74
C LYS A 15 8.54 -10.37 4.11
N SER A 16 7.69 -9.46 4.61
CA SER A 16 6.26 -9.70 4.90
C SER A 16 5.50 -10.29 3.72
N ILE A 17 5.83 -9.85 2.51
CA ILE A 17 5.07 -10.20 1.30
C ILE A 17 5.72 -11.30 0.47
N GLN A 18 6.81 -11.94 0.93
CA GLN A 18 7.62 -12.85 0.10
C GLN A 18 6.84 -14.02 -0.52
N PHE A 19 5.79 -14.49 0.16
CA PHE A 19 4.91 -15.57 -0.31
C PHE A 19 3.61 -15.06 -0.96
N TYR A 20 3.35 -13.75 -0.93
CA TYR A 20 2.13 -13.13 -1.44
C TYR A 20 2.31 -12.67 -2.89
N LYS A 21 2.34 -13.61 -3.84
CA LYS A 21 2.58 -13.29 -5.27
C LYS A 21 1.58 -12.30 -5.85
N LYS A 22 0.31 -12.37 -5.43
CA LYS A 22 -0.73 -11.44 -5.86
C LYS A 22 -0.47 -10.01 -5.36
N VAL A 23 -0.03 -9.86 -4.11
CA VAL A 23 0.37 -8.58 -3.51
C VAL A 23 1.61 -8.04 -4.19
N GLN A 24 2.64 -8.87 -4.41
CA GLN A 24 3.85 -8.46 -5.13
C GLN A 24 3.50 -7.91 -6.53
N LYS A 25 2.60 -8.59 -7.25
CA LYS A 25 2.14 -8.13 -8.57
C LYS A 25 1.40 -6.81 -8.48
N ALA A 26 0.39 -6.71 -7.61
CA ALA A 26 -0.39 -5.47 -7.45
C ALA A 26 0.49 -4.30 -7.02
N LEU A 27 1.40 -4.51 -6.08
CA LEU A 27 2.35 -3.50 -5.62
C LEU A 27 3.30 -3.07 -6.74
N SER A 28 3.79 -4.01 -7.56
CA SER A 28 4.60 -3.67 -8.74
C SER A 28 3.82 -2.80 -9.71
N ASP A 29 2.57 -3.17 -10.01
CA ASP A 29 1.71 -2.41 -10.93
C ASP A 29 1.53 -0.97 -10.43
N VAL A 30 1.29 -0.78 -9.13
CA VAL A 30 1.11 0.54 -8.51
C VAL A 30 2.40 1.35 -8.53
N LEU A 31 3.52 0.78 -8.07
CA LEU A 31 4.81 1.50 -7.99
C LEU A 31 5.30 1.96 -9.36
N LEU A 32 5.06 1.20 -10.43
CA LEU A 32 5.46 1.56 -11.80
C LEU A 32 4.68 2.74 -12.38
N LYS A 33 3.51 3.07 -11.83
CA LYS A 33 2.70 4.22 -12.26
C LYS A 33 3.11 5.53 -11.60
N MET A 34 3.95 5.49 -10.57
CA MET A 34 4.38 6.67 -9.83
C MET A 34 5.41 7.51 -10.60
N SER A 35 5.46 8.80 -10.28
CA SER A 35 6.62 9.62 -10.61
C SER A 35 7.87 9.10 -9.87
N ASN A 36 9.07 9.48 -10.33
CA ASN A 36 10.31 9.09 -9.64
C ASN A 36 10.40 9.70 -8.24
N GLU A 37 9.83 10.90 -8.07
CA GLU A 37 9.79 11.61 -6.81
C GLU A 37 8.87 10.89 -5.81
N ASP A 38 7.63 10.59 -6.22
CA ASP A 38 6.66 9.85 -5.40
C ASP A 38 7.23 8.50 -4.99
N TYR A 39 7.78 7.74 -5.95
CA TYR A 39 8.40 6.45 -5.69
C TYR A 39 9.49 6.55 -4.61
N LYS A 40 10.42 7.49 -4.72
CA LYS A 40 11.51 7.68 -3.76
C LYS A 40 10.98 8.10 -2.39
N LYS A 41 10.04 9.04 -2.33
CA LYS A 41 9.43 9.52 -1.09
C LYS A 41 8.70 8.39 -0.36
N ILE A 42 7.91 7.62 -1.09
CA ILE A 42 7.06 6.56 -0.55
C ILE A 42 7.91 5.38 -0.08
N THR A 43 8.83 4.88 -0.91
CA THR A 43 9.60 3.66 -0.60
C THR A 43 10.73 3.87 0.41
N LYS A 44 11.18 5.11 0.64
CA LYS A 44 12.24 5.41 1.61
C LYS A 44 11.82 4.98 3.03
N ASN A 45 12.55 4.01 3.58
CA ASN A 45 12.34 3.45 4.91
C ASN A 45 10.91 2.95 5.18
N LEU A 46 10.21 2.48 4.13
CA LEU A 46 8.88 1.90 4.26
C LEU A 46 8.98 0.39 4.52
N ILE A 47 8.31 -0.04 5.59
CA ILE A 47 8.05 -1.43 5.93
C ILE A 47 6.59 -1.72 5.64
N LEU A 48 6.33 -2.67 4.75
CA LEU A 48 4.99 -3.19 4.53
C LEU A 48 4.73 -4.35 5.50
N MET A 49 3.61 -4.35 6.19
CA MET A 49 3.15 -5.47 7.01
C MET A 49 1.80 -5.92 6.49
N ILE A 50 1.73 -7.13 5.97
CA ILE A 50 0.56 -7.61 5.25
C ILE A 50 -0.03 -8.81 5.97
N LEU A 51 -1.27 -8.65 6.43
CA LEU A 51 -2.04 -9.67 7.13
C LEU A 51 -3.20 -10.10 6.25
N HIS A 52 -3.57 -11.38 6.32
CA HIS A 52 -4.83 -11.85 5.76
C HIS A 52 -5.75 -12.32 6.89
N GLU A 53 -7.06 -12.30 6.64
CA GLU A 53 -8.04 -12.88 7.57
C GLU A 53 -7.65 -14.30 7.98
N GLY A 54 -7.81 -14.60 9.28
CA GLY A 54 -7.42 -15.88 9.87
C GLY A 54 -5.93 -16.01 10.22
N ALA A 55 -5.11 -14.98 9.97
CA ALA A 55 -3.76 -14.92 10.54
C ALA A 55 -3.83 -14.37 11.98
N LEU A 56 -3.38 -15.15 12.96
CA LEU A 56 -3.35 -14.74 14.37
C LEU A 56 -2.27 -13.67 14.67
N GLY A 57 -1.27 -13.56 13.80
CA GLY A 57 -0.22 -12.57 13.89
C GLY A 57 0.94 -12.89 12.93
N GLN A 58 1.79 -11.90 12.68
CA GLN A 58 3.05 -12.09 11.97
C GLN A 58 4.17 -11.41 12.76
N VAL A 59 5.24 -12.15 13.04
CA VAL A 59 6.46 -11.59 13.61
C VAL A 59 7.45 -11.34 12.48
N MET A 60 8.00 -10.13 12.44
CA MET A 60 9.11 -9.78 11.55
C MET A 60 10.25 -9.18 12.34
N HIS A 61 11.45 -9.74 12.15
CA HIS A 61 12.67 -9.16 12.67
C HIS A 61 13.27 -8.23 11.63
N PHE A 62 13.49 -6.98 12.02
CA PHE A 62 14.21 -6.01 11.22
C PHE A 62 15.57 -5.72 11.86
N PRO A 63 16.63 -5.53 11.07
CA PRO A 63 17.88 -4.99 11.62
C PRO A 63 17.62 -3.60 12.22
N PRO A 64 18.43 -3.13 13.18
CA PRO A 64 18.30 -1.79 13.74
C PRO A 64 18.35 -0.71 12.65
N ILE A 65 17.28 0.09 12.51
CA ILE A 65 17.20 1.20 11.56
C ILE A 65 17.46 2.51 12.32
N LYS A 66 18.56 3.19 12.02
CA LYS A 66 18.97 4.45 12.70
C LYS A 66 18.18 5.69 12.27
N SER A 67 17.24 5.55 11.34
CA SER A 67 16.47 6.65 10.74
C SER A 67 14.97 6.49 10.99
N LYS A 68 14.20 7.58 10.85
CA LYS A 68 12.73 7.50 10.81
C LYS A 68 12.29 6.47 9.76
N PHE A 69 11.40 5.58 10.16
CA PHE A 69 10.79 4.57 9.30
C PHE A 69 9.28 4.73 9.30
N LYS A 70 8.64 4.14 8.29
CA LYS A 70 7.19 4.14 8.11
C LYS A 70 6.74 2.69 8.11
N ILE A 71 5.70 2.38 8.87
CA ILE A 71 5.05 1.07 8.81
C ILE A 71 3.70 1.28 8.15
N LEU A 72 3.45 0.53 7.09
CA LEU A 72 2.12 0.42 6.50
C LEU A 72 1.61 -0.99 6.74
N GLN A 73 0.59 -1.10 7.59
CA GLN A 73 -0.08 -2.36 7.88
C GLN A 73 -1.35 -2.45 7.04
N ILE A 74 -1.51 -3.54 6.28
CA ILE A 74 -2.70 -3.77 5.47
C ILE A 74 -3.23 -5.16 5.79
N THR A 75 -4.52 -5.22 6.11
CA THR A 75 -5.25 -6.47 6.29
C THR A 75 -6.19 -6.66 5.11
N PHE A 76 -6.24 -7.86 4.54
CA PHE A 76 -7.21 -8.17 3.49
C PHE A 76 -7.83 -9.57 3.62
N PRO A 77 -9.03 -9.77 3.06
CA PRO A 77 -9.59 -11.11 2.88
C PRO A 77 -8.67 -12.01 2.06
N LYS A 78 -8.62 -13.30 2.42
CA LYS A 78 -7.78 -14.30 1.72
C LYS A 78 -8.04 -14.34 0.21
N LYS A 79 -9.26 -13.99 -0.22
CA LYS A 79 -9.70 -13.92 -1.61
C LYS A 79 -10.07 -12.49 -2.02
N ILE A 80 -9.10 -11.59 -2.10
CA ILE A 80 -9.29 -10.24 -2.63
C ILE A 80 -9.12 -10.19 -4.16
N PRO A 81 -10.00 -9.54 -4.95
CA PRO A 81 -9.79 -9.27 -6.38
C PRO A 81 -8.54 -8.41 -6.66
N ILE A 82 -7.91 -8.58 -7.83
CA ILE A 82 -6.64 -7.87 -8.13
C ILE A 82 -6.82 -6.36 -8.36
N ASP A 83 -7.94 -5.97 -8.94
CA ASP A 83 -8.37 -4.58 -9.15
C ASP A 83 -8.58 -3.86 -7.82
N VAL A 84 -9.28 -4.53 -6.88
CA VAL A 84 -9.44 -4.01 -5.51
C VAL A 84 -8.08 -3.90 -4.81
N LEU A 85 -7.23 -4.92 -4.88
CA LEU A 85 -5.92 -4.90 -4.21
C LEU A 85 -5.01 -3.79 -4.75
N ARG A 86 -5.05 -3.51 -6.06
CA ARG A 86 -4.29 -2.40 -6.66
C ARG A 86 -4.80 -1.05 -6.15
N PHE A 87 -6.12 -0.86 -6.09
CA PHE A 87 -6.71 0.34 -5.53
C PHE A 87 -6.31 0.52 -4.06
N VAL A 88 -6.50 -0.49 -3.21
CA VAL A 88 -6.14 -0.42 -1.79
C VAL A 88 -4.66 -0.08 -1.63
N LEU A 89 -3.75 -0.77 -2.33
CA LEU A 89 -2.33 -0.46 -2.24
C LEU A 89 -2.01 0.98 -2.72
N ALA A 90 -2.67 1.46 -3.77
CA ALA A 90 -2.48 2.83 -4.24
C ALA A 90 -3.00 3.86 -3.21
N HIS A 91 -4.18 3.62 -2.64
CA HIS A 91 -4.78 4.45 -1.60
C HIS A 91 -3.88 4.52 -0.35
N GLU A 92 -3.45 3.37 0.17
CA GLU A 92 -2.58 3.30 1.35
C GLU A 92 -1.22 3.98 1.14
N LEU A 93 -0.63 3.83 -0.05
CA LEU A 93 0.59 4.56 -0.40
C LEU A 93 0.34 6.06 -0.60
N GLY A 94 -0.90 6.46 -0.89
CA GLY A 94 -1.38 7.84 -0.82
C GLY A 94 -1.24 8.42 0.59
N HIS A 95 -1.66 7.73 1.64
CA HIS A 95 -1.39 8.15 3.02
C HIS A 95 0.12 8.27 3.30
N VAL A 96 0.92 7.32 2.83
CA VAL A 96 2.39 7.39 2.97
C VAL A 96 2.97 8.63 2.28
N LYS A 97 2.41 9.05 1.14
CA LYS A 97 2.81 10.27 0.41
C LYS A 97 2.50 11.54 1.21
N GLN A 98 1.42 11.56 1.98
CA GLN A 98 1.03 12.70 2.82
C GLN A 98 2.06 12.97 3.94
N ASN A 99 2.84 11.95 4.36
CA ASN A 99 3.97 12.07 5.29
C ASN A 99 3.57 12.70 6.65
N ARG A 100 2.37 12.37 7.12
CA ARG A 100 1.84 12.73 8.44
C ARG A 100 0.84 11.66 8.90
N ASN A 101 0.45 11.70 10.16
CA ASN A 101 -0.62 10.86 10.70
C ASN A 101 -1.98 11.55 10.53
N TRP A 102 -3.07 10.81 10.74
CA TRP A 102 -4.41 11.37 10.86
C TRP A 102 -4.52 12.29 12.07
N GLU A 103 -5.24 13.39 11.91
CA GLU A 103 -5.63 14.32 12.96
C GLU A 103 -7.15 14.49 12.96
N GLU A 104 -7.75 14.78 14.12
CA GLU A 104 -9.23 14.83 14.27
C GLU A 104 -9.90 15.81 13.31
N GLU A 105 -9.23 16.93 13.04
CA GLU A 105 -9.71 17.92 12.09
C GLU A 105 -9.72 17.45 10.64
N ASP A 106 -9.02 16.36 10.31
CA ASP A 106 -8.96 15.85 8.93
C ASP A 106 -10.33 15.40 8.43
N ASP A 107 -11.21 14.90 9.31
CA ASP A 107 -12.49 14.28 8.93
C ASP A 107 -12.25 13.28 7.76
N MET A 108 -12.90 13.48 6.62
CA MET A 108 -12.74 12.66 5.41
C MET A 108 -11.58 13.10 4.51
N ARG A 109 -10.92 14.24 4.78
CA ARG A 109 -9.91 14.82 3.87
C ARG A 109 -8.69 13.92 3.70
N LEU A 110 -8.29 13.19 4.74
CA LEU A 110 -7.14 12.30 4.67
C LEU A 110 -7.39 11.15 3.67
N GLU A 111 -8.60 10.59 3.71
CA GLU A 111 -9.08 9.52 2.84
C GLU A 111 -9.28 10.01 1.41
N GLU A 112 -9.90 11.18 1.23
CA GLU A 112 -10.14 11.79 -0.08
C GLU A 112 -8.81 12.10 -0.80
N ASN A 113 -7.81 12.58 -0.07
CA ASN A 113 -6.47 12.82 -0.61
C ASN A 113 -5.77 11.53 -1.04
N ALA A 114 -5.96 10.44 -0.28
CA ALA A 114 -5.45 9.12 -0.63
C ALA A 114 -6.16 8.53 -1.87
N ASP A 115 -7.49 8.63 -1.93
CA ASP A 115 -8.30 8.24 -3.09
C ASP A 115 -7.89 9.02 -4.35
N LYS A 116 -7.71 10.33 -4.24
CA LYS A 116 -7.24 11.19 -5.34
C LYS A 116 -5.85 10.77 -5.81
N THR A 117 -4.93 10.49 -4.88
CA THR A 117 -3.59 10.02 -5.24
C THR A 117 -3.65 8.68 -5.98
N ALA A 118 -4.52 7.75 -5.55
CA ALA A 118 -4.71 6.48 -6.22
C ALA A 118 -5.26 6.66 -7.66
N GLU A 119 -6.21 7.59 -7.83
CA GLU A 119 -6.75 7.97 -9.13
C GLU A 119 -5.68 8.59 -10.05
N GLU A 120 -4.84 9.50 -9.54
CA GLU A 120 -3.72 10.09 -10.28
C GLU A 120 -2.73 9.03 -10.79
N TRP A 121 -2.56 7.93 -10.06
CA TRP A 121 -1.74 6.79 -10.49
C TRP A 121 -2.48 5.78 -11.38
N GLY A 122 -3.74 6.04 -11.73
CA GLY A 122 -4.55 5.22 -12.63
C GLY A 122 -5.30 4.07 -11.95
N PHE A 123 -5.54 4.16 -10.64
CA PHE A 123 -6.30 3.18 -9.86
C PHE A 123 -7.49 3.84 -9.15
N PRO A 124 -8.52 4.32 -9.89
CA PRO A 124 -9.66 5.01 -9.28
C PRO A 124 -10.57 4.07 -8.49
N LYS A 125 -11.20 4.62 -7.45
CA LYS A 125 -12.21 3.93 -6.63
C LYS A 125 -13.53 3.78 -7.38
N THR A 126 -13.65 2.70 -8.16
CA THR A 126 -14.89 2.42 -8.90
C THR A 126 -16.04 1.97 -7.98
N LYS A 127 -17.30 2.09 -8.43
CA LYS A 127 -18.48 1.57 -7.70
C LYS A 127 -18.35 0.09 -7.32
N LYS A 128 -17.72 -0.73 -8.17
CA LYS A 128 -17.46 -2.15 -7.91
C LYS A 128 -16.48 -2.34 -6.77
N ILE A 129 -15.41 -1.54 -6.75
CA ILE A 129 -14.40 -1.56 -5.69
C ILE A 129 -15.04 -1.08 -4.38
N SER A 130 -15.76 0.05 -4.37
CA SER A 130 -16.44 0.56 -3.18
C SER A 130 -17.42 -0.46 -2.60
N ARG A 131 -18.21 -1.13 -3.45
CA ARG A 131 -19.12 -2.18 -3.00
C ARG A 131 -18.35 -3.34 -2.38
N TRP A 132 -17.30 -3.81 -3.04
CA TRP A 132 -16.50 -4.92 -2.53
C TRP A 132 -15.89 -4.60 -1.16
N ILE A 133 -15.33 -3.41 -0.99
CA ILE A 133 -14.77 -2.95 0.28
C ILE A 133 -15.86 -2.94 1.34
N LYS A 134 -17.01 -2.30 1.08
CA LYS A 134 -18.13 -2.26 2.02
C LYS A 134 -18.64 -3.64 2.44
N ASP A 135 -18.66 -4.60 1.52
CA ASP A 135 -19.11 -5.97 1.80
C ASP A 135 -18.11 -6.77 2.67
N HIS A 136 -16.89 -6.25 2.87
CA HIS A 136 -15.79 -6.89 3.60
C HIS A 136 -15.14 -5.96 4.64
N GLU A 137 -15.74 -4.80 4.91
CA GLU A 137 -15.47 -4.01 6.11
C GLU A 137 -16.14 -4.76 7.28
N ALA A 138 -15.31 -5.24 8.21
CA ALA A 138 -15.76 -5.95 9.41
C ALA A 138 -16.32 -4.98 10.45
#